data_AF-A0A4Q5RLP9-F1
#
_entry.id   AF-A0A4Q5RLP9-F1
#
_cell.length_a   1.000
_cell.length_b   1.000
_cell.length_c   1.000
_cell.angle_alpha   90.00
_cell.angle_beta   90.00
_cell.angle_gamma   90.00
#
_symmetry.space_group_name_H-M   'P 1'
#
loop_
_entity.id
_entity.type
_entity.pdbx_description
1 polymer ?
#
loop_
_entity_poly.entity_id
_entity_poly.type
_entity_poly.pdbx_seq_one_letter_code
_entity_poly.pdbx_strand_id
1 'polypeptide(L)'
;MRGQQLILDYTEIDNNSFVGNSALIPQGYHLPGNMLIGVLSIPPEPAELEKNQAKDWFGSPAIALPRRQESNPFSAELTSNPSTLRFIARAIVEFIRIILPETAIIIFSILFIAYAHDLVTQYPWYKILLYFPLYYLGFMGLPAFFTTVILKYVLVWKFKAKQRPMWTWSVWRSEAITTTYEALSIPFLLDYMRGTPWLPIAMRILGVKVCKRVWMNTTDITEFDMVSLGDDVALNEDCGPQTHLFEDRVMKVGTVKVGSRSSVGAGTIILYDTEIGTDCKIEALSLVMKGERLAPGTDWTGSPVQPA
;
A
#
# COMPACT_ATOMS: atom_id res chain seq x y z
N MET A 1 -1.93 27.24 -8.43
CA MET A 1 -2.36 28.60 -8.83
C MET A 1 -1.49 29.63 -8.13
N ARG A 2 -0.51 30.22 -8.82
CA ARG A 2 0.11 31.47 -8.37
C ARG A 2 -0.55 32.59 -9.18
N GLY A 3 -1.08 33.61 -8.51
CA GLY A 3 -1.72 34.74 -9.18
C GLY A 3 -2.94 34.37 -10.05
N GLN A 4 -3.76 33.40 -9.64
CA GLN A 4 -4.93 32.91 -10.39
C GLN A 4 -4.63 32.31 -11.78
N GLN A 5 -3.35 32.08 -12.09
CA GLN A 5 -2.94 31.42 -13.32
C GLN A 5 -2.60 29.95 -13.04
N LEU A 6 -3.07 29.09 -13.93
CA LEU A 6 -2.69 27.69 -14.03
C LEU A 6 -1.68 27.58 -15.18
N ILE A 7 -0.41 27.42 -14.83
CA ILE A 7 0.63 27.08 -15.80
C ILE A 7 0.56 25.58 -15.97
N LEU A 8 0.46 25.11 -17.21
CA LEU A 8 0.48 23.71 -17.61
C LEU A 8 1.59 23.53 -18.63
N ASP A 9 2.37 22.47 -18.47
CA ASP A 9 3.40 22.10 -19.42
C ASP A 9 3.41 20.57 -19.62
N TYR A 10 3.90 20.13 -20.77
CA TYR A 10 3.94 18.71 -21.12
C TYR A 10 5.06 18.01 -20.35
N THR A 11 4.68 17.04 -19.52
CA THR A 11 5.61 16.09 -18.91
C THR A 11 5.71 14.86 -19.79
N GLU A 12 6.93 14.46 -20.15
CA GLU A 12 7.20 13.28 -20.95
C GLU A 12 7.99 12.25 -20.13
N ILE A 13 7.54 11.00 -20.17
CA ILE A 13 8.12 9.89 -19.43
C ILE A 13 8.54 8.82 -20.43
N ASP A 14 9.84 8.65 -20.62
CA ASP A 14 10.38 7.72 -21.59
C ASP A 14 10.21 6.25 -21.17
N ASN A 15 10.36 5.35 -22.15
CA ASN A 15 10.26 3.91 -21.94
C ASN A 15 11.21 3.36 -20.87
N ASN A 16 10.75 2.33 -20.16
CA ASN A 16 11.48 1.62 -19.10
C ASN A 16 11.90 2.50 -17.90
N SER A 17 11.39 3.72 -17.79
CA SER A 17 11.47 4.48 -16.54
C SER A 17 10.48 3.91 -15.50
N PHE A 18 10.76 4.17 -14.22
CA PHE A 18 9.92 3.76 -13.10
C PHE A 18 9.73 4.94 -12.15
N VAL A 19 8.48 5.23 -11.81
CA VAL A 19 8.12 6.28 -10.86
C VAL A 19 7.54 5.59 -9.63
N GLY A 20 8.24 5.72 -8.50
CA GLY A 20 7.82 5.14 -7.23
C GLY A 20 6.56 5.76 -6.66
N ASN A 21 5.97 5.08 -5.67
CA ASN A 21 4.78 5.57 -4.98
C ASN A 21 5.03 6.95 -4.36
N SER A 22 4.06 7.84 -4.48
CA SER A 22 4.13 9.21 -3.95
C SER A 22 5.33 10.03 -4.44
N ALA A 23 5.95 9.64 -5.56
CA ALA A 23 6.94 10.48 -6.24
C ALA A 23 6.24 11.61 -7.01
N LEU A 24 6.87 12.78 -7.03
CA LEU A 24 6.34 13.95 -7.74
C LEU A 24 7.23 14.25 -8.94
N ILE A 25 6.70 14.02 -10.15
CA ILE A 25 7.33 14.50 -11.38
C ILE A 25 6.79 15.91 -11.67
N PRO A 26 7.64 16.95 -11.68
CA PRO A 26 7.21 18.30 -12.00
C PRO A 26 6.63 18.41 -13.42
N GLN A 27 5.73 19.37 -13.62
CA GLN A 27 5.26 19.70 -14.96
C GLN A 27 6.41 20.19 -15.85
N GLY A 28 6.38 19.86 -17.14
CA GLY A 28 7.43 20.24 -18.10
C GLY A 28 8.73 19.43 -17.96
N TYR A 29 8.75 18.42 -17.08
CA TYR A 29 9.91 17.56 -16.91
C TYR A 29 9.95 16.45 -17.97
N HIS A 30 11.11 16.23 -18.58
CA HIS A 30 11.39 15.07 -19.43
C HIS A 30 12.15 14.03 -18.59
N LEU A 31 11.49 12.92 -18.26
CA LEU A 31 12.12 11.82 -17.53
C LEU A 31 12.80 10.85 -18.50
N PRO A 32 14.14 10.75 -18.50
CA PRO A 32 14.87 9.90 -19.44
C PRO A 32 14.54 8.41 -19.27
N GLY A 33 14.69 7.66 -20.37
CA GLY A 33 14.43 6.23 -20.36
C GLY A 33 15.38 5.44 -19.45
N ASN A 34 14.88 4.34 -18.87
CA ASN A 34 15.61 3.50 -17.90
C ASN A 34 16.02 4.21 -16.60
N MET A 35 15.28 5.24 -16.20
CA MET A 35 15.47 5.94 -14.93
C MET A 35 14.49 5.47 -13.86
N LEU A 36 14.95 5.20 -12.64
CA LEU A 36 14.08 4.98 -11.48
C LEU A 36 14.04 6.24 -10.60
N ILE A 37 12.84 6.74 -10.32
CA ILE A 37 12.58 7.71 -9.26
C ILE A 37 11.97 6.95 -8.09
N GLY A 38 12.62 7.07 -6.92
CA GLY A 38 12.22 6.39 -5.69
C GLY A 38 10.89 6.85 -5.12
N VAL A 39 10.44 6.16 -4.09
CA VAL A 39 9.24 6.51 -3.31
C VAL A 39 9.45 7.86 -2.60
N LEU A 40 8.41 8.70 -2.45
CA LEU A 40 8.50 10.02 -1.79
C LEU A 40 9.65 10.90 -2.30
N SER A 41 9.89 10.86 -3.61
CA SER A 41 11.05 11.51 -4.23
C SER A 41 10.65 12.49 -5.32
N ILE A 42 11.55 13.41 -5.61
CA ILE A 42 11.51 14.27 -6.80
C ILE A 42 12.63 13.83 -7.76
N PRO A 43 12.46 14.01 -9.09
CA PRO A 43 13.54 13.78 -10.02
C PRO A 43 14.66 14.82 -9.84
N PRO A 44 15.90 14.49 -10.24
CA PRO A 44 17.03 15.41 -10.20
C PRO A 44 16.79 16.65 -11.06
N GLU A 45 17.49 17.75 -10.75
CA GLU A 45 17.47 18.89 -11.67
C GLU A 45 18.22 18.53 -12.97
N PRO A 46 17.85 19.12 -14.13
CA PRO A 46 18.56 18.87 -15.40
C PRO A 46 20.08 19.10 -15.31
N ALA A 47 20.52 20.06 -14.50
CA ALA A 47 21.94 20.34 -14.27
C ALA A 47 22.65 19.24 -13.44
N GLU A 48 21.92 18.47 -12.63
CA GLU A 48 22.45 17.34 -11.86
C GLU A 48 22.55 16.08 -12.72
N LEU A 49 21.60 15.88 -13.65
CA LEU A 49 21.65 14.82 -14.67
C LEU A 49 22.89 14.88 -15.55
N GLU A 50 23.33 16.10 -15.92
CA GLU A 50 24.56 16.26 -16.73
C GLU A 50 25.83 15.94 -15.95
N LYS A 51 25.82 16.11 -14.62
CA LYS A 51 26.99 15.92 -13.75
C LYS A 51 27.13 14.48 -13.25
N ASN A 52 26.03 13.76 -13.15
CA ASN A 52 25.98 12.44 -12.52
C ASN A 52 25.54 11.36 -13.52
N GLN A 53 26.29 10.26 -13.60
CA GLN A 53 25.95 9.11 -14.46
C GLN A 53 24.94 8.15 -13.81
N ALA A 54 24.43 8.48 -12.61
CA ALA A 54 23.46 7.67 -11.91
C ALA A 54 22.14 7.57 -12.67
N LYS A 55 21.62 6.35 -12.76
CA LYS A 55 20.35 6.04 -13.42
C LYS A 55 19.16 6.07 -12.47
N ASP A 56 19.41 5.88 -11.17
CA ASP A 56 18.37 5.75 -10.18
C ASP A 56 18.52 6.86 -9.13
N TRP A 57 17.42 7.49 -8.77
CA TRP A 57 17.36 8.68 -7.93
C TRP A 57 16.29 8.53 -6.84
N PHE A 58 16.51 9.15 -5.69
CA PHE A 58 15.57 9.10 -4.55
C PHE A 58 15.72 10.32 -3.64
N GLY A 59 14.71 10.59 -2.82
CA GLY A 59 14.70 11.68 -1.84
C GLY A 59 14.20 13.02 -2.38
N SER A 60 14.14 13.99 -1.47
CA SER A 60 13.86 15.40 -1.74
C SER A 60 14.72 16.27 -0.81
N PRO A 61 15.84 16.84 -1.29
CA PRO A 61 16.31 16.89 -2.69
C PRO A 61 16.72 15.53 -3.26
N ALA A 62 16.78 15.42 -4.59
CA ALA A 62 17.13 14.17 -5.26
C ALA A 62 18.58 13.74 -4.99
N ILE A 63 18.76 12.48 -4.64
CA ILE A 63 20.04 11.84 -4.32
C ILE A 63 20.22 10.68 -5.30
N ALA A 64 21.41 10.55 -5.86
CA ALA A 64 21.76 9.44 -6.73
C ALA A 64 21.95 8.14 -5.94
N LEU A 65 21.31 7.06 -6.38
CA LEU A 65 21.53 5.71 -5.85
C LEU A 65 22.80 5.10 -6.48
N PRO A 66 23.78 4.64 -5.67
CA PRO A 66 25.03 4.11 -6.19
C PRO A 66 24.85 2.85 -7.05
N ARG A 67 23.91 1.98 -6.67
CA ARG A 67 23.64 0.73 -7.39
C ARG A 67 22.26 0.18 -7.05
N ARG A 68 21.50 -0.21 -8.08
CA ARG A 68 20.27 -0.99 -7.92
C ARG A 68 20.58 -2.40 -7.45
N GLN A 69 19.74 -2.93 -6.55
CA GLN A 69 19.79 -4.35 -6.25
C GLN A 69 19.25 -5.13 -7.47
N GLU A 70 20.14 -5.82 -8.18
CA GLU A 70 19.77 -6.67 -9.30
C GLU A 70 18.74 -7.71 -8.85
N SER A 71 17.66 -7.82 -9.60
CA SER A 71 16.69 -8.91 -9.44
C SER A 71 17.34 -10.22 -9.88
N ASN A 72 16.95 -11.35 -9.28
CA ASN A 72 17.38 -12.66 -9.76
C ASN A 72 17.13 -12.77 -11.28
N PRO A 73 17.96 -13.51 -12.05
CA PRO A 73 17.79 -13.60 -13.50
C PRO A 73 16.50 -14.36 -13.82
N PHE A 74 15.43 -13.61 -14.05
CA PHE A 74 14.17 -14.12 -14.58
C PHE A 74 14.14 -13.95 -16.09
N SER A 75 13.49 -14.89 -16.80
CA SER A 75 13.38 -14.78 -18.25
C SER A 75 12.59 -13.54 -18.67
N ALA A 76 12.93 -12.97 -19.84
CA ALA A 76 12.24 -11.81 -20.39
C ALA A 76 10.73 -12.04 -20.55
N GLU A 77 10.30 -13.28 -20.79
CA GLU A 77 8.88 -13.67 -20.86
C GLU A 77 8.09 -13.50 -19.56
N LEU A 78 8.78 -13.42 -18.43
CA LEU A 78 8.16 -13.23 -17.11
C LEU A 78 8.20 -11.76 -16.66
N THR A 79 8.97 -10.92 -17.34
CA THR A 79 9.21 -9.52 -16.97
C THR A 79 8.75 -8.54 -18.05
N SER A 80 9.45 -8.46 -19.18
CA SER A 80 9.29 -7.42 -20.20
C SER A 80 8.48 -7.85 -21.43
N ASN A 81 8.65 -9.08 -21.92
CA ASN A 81 8.10 -9.55 -23.20
C ASN A 81 7.26 -10.82 -23.01
N PRO A 82 6.06 -10.72 -22.41
CA PRO A 82 5.20 -11.88 -22.16
C PRO A 82 4.77 -12.56 -23.46
N SER A 83 4.57 -13.88 -23.41
CA SER A 83 3.93 -14.61 -24.51
C SER A 83 2.45 -14.20 -24.64
N THR A 84 1.89 -14.33 -25.84
CA THR A 84 0.48 -13.97 -26.12
C THR A 84 -0.51 -14.67 -25.19
N LEU A 85 -0.24 -15.93 -24.83
CA LEU A 85 -1.08 -16.66 -23.87
C LEU A 85 -1.06 -16.03 -22.47
N ARG A 86 0.11 -15.58 -21.99
CA ARG A 86 0.23 -14.88 -20.70
C ARG A 86 -0.41 -13.51 -20.75
N PHE A 87 -0.31 -12.83 -21.88
CA PHE A 87 -1.00 -11.56 -22.12
C PHE A 87 -2.51 -11.73 -21.98
N ILE A 88 -3.10 -12.71 -22.67
CA ILE A 88 -4.53 -13.01 -22.58
C ILE A 88 -4.92 -13.44 -21.16
N ALA A 89 -4.12 -14.32 -20.52
CA ALA A 89 -4.39 -14.74 -19.16
C ALA A 89 -4.38 -13.57 -18.17
N ARG A 90 -3.41 -12.66 -18.28
CA ARG A 90 -3.36 -11.42 -17.49
C ARG A 90 -4.59 -10.57 -17.76
N ALA A 91 -4.95 -10.33 -19.04
CA ALA A 91 -6.13 -9.53 -19.39
C ALA A 91 -7.42 -10.08 -18.77
N ILE A 92 -7.60 -11.41 -18.77
CA ILE A 92 -8.75 -12.06 -18.11
C ILE A 92 -8.71 -11.83 -16.60
N VAL A 93 -7.54 -11.98 -15.96
CA VAL A 93 -7.40 -11.77 -14.51
C VAL A 93 -7.65 -10.32 -14.14
N GLU A 94 -7.15 -9.37 -14.93
CA GLU A 94 -7.41 -7.93 -14.75
C GLU A 94 -8.89 -7.61 -14.87
N PHE A 95 -9.56 -8.18 -15.89
CA PHE A 95 -11.00 -8.03 -16.06
C PHE A 95 -11.79 -8.54 -14.86
N ILE A 96 -11.45 -9.73 -14.35
CA ILE A 96 -12.08 -10.29 -13.14
C ILE A 96 -11.78 -9.40 -11.93
N ARG A 97 -10.54 -8.94 -11.78
CA ARG A 97 -10.10 -8.10 -10.66
C ARG A 97 -10.84 -6.77 -10.60
N ILE A 98 -11.16 -6.18 -11.76
CA ILE A 98 -11.94 -4.93 -11.85
C ILE A 98 -13.41 -5.17 -11.53
N ILE A 99 -14.00 -6.25 -12.06
CA ILE A 99 -15.46 -6.49 -11.92
C ILE A 99 -15.84 -7.06 -10.56
N LEU A 100 -14.97 -7.86 -9.94
CA LEU A 100 -15.30 -8.59 -8.72
C LEU A 100 -15.68 -7.67 -7.55
N PRO A 101 -14.92 -6.61 -7.22
CA PRO A 101 -15.31 -5.68 -6.17
C PRO A 101 -16.64 -4.98 -6.46
N GLU A 102 -16.81 -4.45 -7.68
CA GLU A 102 -18.05 -3.76 -8.08
C GLU A 102 -19.28 -4.66 -7.99
N THR A 103 -19.14 -5.91 -8.43
CA THR A 103 -20.21 -6.91 -8.33
C THR A 103 -20.58 -7.18 -6.88
N ALA A 104 -19.57 -7.30 -6.00
CA ALA A 104 -19.80 -7.50 -4.57
C ALA A 104 -20.50 -6.28 -3.94
N ILE A 105 -20.08 -5.06 -4.28
CA ILE A 105 -20.72 -3.81 -3.83
C ILE A 105 -22.19 -3.79 -4.24
N ILE A 106 -22.50 -4.10 -5.50
CA ILE A 106 -23.88 -4.13 -6.01
C ILE A 106 -24.70 -5.16 -5.24
N ILE A 107 -24.19 -6.38 -5.06
CA ILE A 107 -24.89 -7.45 -4.33
C ILE A 107 -25.17 -7.00 -2.88
N PHE A 108 -24.16 -6.53 -2.16
CA PHE A 108 -24.32 -6.11 -0.77
C PHE A 108 -25.24 -4.89 -0.63
N SER A 109 -25.17 -3.95 -1.57
CA SER A 109 -26.06 -2.79 -1.61
C SER A 109 -27.52 -3.19 -1.84
N ILE A 110 -27.79 -4.11 -2.78
CA ILE A 110 -29.14 -4.63 -3.04
C ILE A 110 -29.68 -5.32 -1.78
N LEU A 111 -28.87 -6.19 -1.15
CA LEU A 111 -29.26 -6.87 0.09
C LEU A 111 -29.54 -5.86 1.21
N PHE A 112 -28.65 -4.90 1.40
CA PHE A 112 -28.82 -3.84 2.39
C PHE A 112 -30.14 -3.08 2.18
N ILE A 113 -30.44 -2.64 0.95
CA ILE A 113 -31.67 -1.93 0.62
C ILE A 113 -32.90 -2.81 0.85
N ALA A 114 -32.87 -4.06 0.39
CA ALA A 114 -34.00 -4.99 0.52
C ALA A 114 -34.38 -5.22 1.98
N TYR A 115 -33.40 -5.49 2.85
CA TYR A 115 -33.66 -5.71 4.27
C TYR A 115 -33.88 -4.42 5.07
N ALA A 116 -33.28 -3.29 4.66
CA ALA A 116 -33.56 -1.99 5.26
C ALA A 116 -34.99 -1.52 4.97
N HIS A 117 -35.57 -1.90 3.82
CA HIS A 117 -36.96 -1.61 3.50
C HIS A 117 -37.94 -2.19 4.54
N ASP A 118 -37.72 -3.43 4.96
CA ASP A 118 -38.51 -4.06 6.02
C ASP A 118 -38.37 -3.31 7.35
N LEU A 119 -37.16 -2.85 7.67
CA LEU A 119 -36.89 -2.08 8.89
C LEU A 119 -37.69 -0.76 8.91
N VAL A 120 -37.79 -0.08 7.76
CA VAL A 120 -38.49 1.21 7.63
C VAL A 120 -40.01 1.05 7.62
N THR A 121 -40.52 -0.03 7.02
CA THR A 121 -41.97 -0.21 6.83
C THR A 121 -42.66 -0.90 8.01
N GLN A 122 -41.95 -1.78 8.72
CA GLN A 122 -42.56 -2.64 9.74
C GLN A 122 -42.31 -2.15 11.18
N TYR A 123 -41.35 -1.26 11.41
CA TYR A 123 -40.94 -0.84 12.74
C TYR A 123 -41.07 0.68 12.97
N PRO A 124 -41.33 1.12 14.22
CA PRO A 124 -41.32 2.53 14.57
C PRO A 124 -39.92 3.16 14.46
N TRP A 125 -39.89 4.47 14.24
CA TRP A 125 -38.68 5.25 13.94
C TRP A 125 -37.51 5.06 14.91
N TYR A 126 -37.77 4.87 16.21
CA TYR A 126 -36.70 4.72 17.21
C TYR A 126 -35.95 3.39 17.06
N LYS A 127 -36.61 2.33 16.57
CA LYS A 127 -35.94 1.05 16.26
C LYS A 127 -35.06 1.17 15.03
N ILE A 128 -35.44 2.01 14.07
CA ILE A 128 -34.61 2.29 12.90
C ILE A 128 -33.28 2.89 13.35
N LEU A 129 -33.29 3.92 14.19
CA LEU A 129 -32.06 4.53 14.71
C LEU A 129 -31.15 3.54 15.44
N LEU A 130 -31.74 2.63 16.23
CA LEU A 130 -30.98 1.64 16.99
C LEU A 130 -30.42 0.51 16.09
N TYR A 131 -31.19 0.01 15.14
CA TYR A 131 -30.82 -1.16 14.33
C TYR A 131 -30.10 -0.81 13.04
N PHE A 132 -30.22 0.41 12.52
CA PHE A 132 -29.61 0.80 11.25
C PHE A 132 -28.09 0.58 11.22
N PRO A 133 -27.29 0.95 12.26
CA PRO A 133 -25.86 0.64 12.27
C PRO A 133 -25.57 -0.86 12.22
N LEU A 134 -26.40 -1.68 12.88
CA LEU A 134 -26.26 -3.14 12.87
C LEU A 134 -26.62 -3.74 11.51
N TYR A 135 -27.61 -3.18 10.82
CA TYR A 135 -27.97 -3.58 9.45
C TYR A 135 -26.84 -3.22 8.48
N TYR A 136 -26.31 -2.01 8.55
CA TYR A 136 -25.16 -1.62 7.73
C TYR A 136 -23.97 -2.56 7.98
N LEU A 137 -23.65 -2.82 9.24
CA LEU A 137 -22.53 -3.68 9.60
C LEU A 137 -22.77 -5.13 9.17
N GLY A 138 -23.99 -5.64 9.27
CA GLY A 138 -24.35 -7.01 8.91
C GLY A 138 -24.44 -7.27 7.40
N PHE A 139 -24.95 -6.32 6.61
CA PHE A 139 -25.19 -6.51 5.17
C PHE A 139 -24.14 -5.85 4.27
N MET A 140 -23.41 -4.85 4.77
CA MET A 140 -22.40 -4.13 4.00
C MET A 140 -20.99 -4.29 4.59
N GLY A 141 -20.78 -3.83 5.82
CA GLY A 141 -19.44 -3.73 6.41
C GLY A 141 -18.75 -5.08 6.60
N LEU A 142 -19.35 -5.99 7.37
CA LEU A 142 -18.78 -7.32 7.63
C LEU A 142 -18.67 -8.16 6.34
N PRO A 143 -19.69 -8.24 5.46
CA PRO A 143 -19.56 -8.98 4.21
C PRO A 143 -18.42 -8.47 3.33
N ALA A 144 -18.26 -7.15 3.16
CA ALA A 144 -17.17 -6.57 2.39
C ALA A 144 -15.79 -6.97 2.93
N PHE A 145 -15.61 -6.90 4.24
CA PHE A 145 -14.37 -7.30 4.90
C PHE A 145 -14.12 -8.82 4.80
N PHE A 146 -15.11 -9.64 5.15
CA PHE A 146 -14.96 -11.10 5.15
C PHE A 146 -14.80 -11.67 3.75
N THR A 147 -15.34 -11.06 2.70
CA THR A 147 -15.03 -11.45 1.31
C THR A 147 -13.52 -11.33 1.05
N THR A 148 -12.89 -10.25 1.50
CA THR A 148 -11.44 -10.06 1.36
C THR A 148 -10.67 -11.09 2.20
N VAL A 149 -11.09 -11.34 3.44
CA VAL A 149 -10.47 -12.36 4.31
C VAL A 149 -10.54 -13.75 3.65
N ILE A 150 -11.71 -14.15 3.15
CA ILE A 150 -11.91 -15.45 2.50
C ILE A 150 -11.03 -15.54 1.26
N LEU A 151 -11.03 -14.54 0.39
CA LEU A 151 -10.18 -14.52 -0.81
C LEU A 151 -8.70 -14.61 -0.46
N LYS A 152 -8.25 -13.89 0.58
CA LYS A 152 -6.87 -13.95 1.06
C LYS A 152 -6.47 -15.37 1.45
N TYR A 153 -7.27 -16.04 2.28
CA TYR A 153 -6.95 -17.38 2.76
C TYR A 153 -7.09 -18.45 1.68
N VAL A 154 -8.05 -18.31 0.76
CA VAL A 154 -8.26 -19.26 -0.35
C VAL A 154 -7.17 -19.13 -1.43
N LEU A 155 -6.81 -17.90 -1.83
CA LEU A 155 -5.91 -17.68 -2.97
C LEU A 155 -4.43 -17.68 -2.59
N VAL A 156 -4.07 -17.11 -1.43
CA VAL A 156 -2.67 -16.91 -1.02
C VAL A 156 -2.30 -17.65 0.26
N TRP A 157 -3.25 -17.80 1.19
CA TRP A 157 -3.05 -18.38 2.51
C TRP A 157 -2.12 -17.56 3.42
N LYS A 158 -0.80 -17.63 3.19
CA LYS A 158 0.22 -16.88 3.93
C LYS A 158 1.23 -16.25 2.98
N PHE A 159 1.44 -14.95 3.13
CA PHE A 159 2.53 -14.25 2.45
C PHE A 159 3.90 -14.70 2.99
N LYS A 160 4.91 -14.70 2.12
CA LYS A 160 6.29 -15.07 2.43
C LYS A 160 7.24 -14.15 1.67
N ALA A 161 8.34 -13.76 2.31
CA ALA A 161 9.39 -12.99 1.68
C ALA A 161 9.95 -13.75 0.47
N LYS A 162 9.79 -13.19 -0.73
CA LYS A 162 10.21 -13.80 -1.99
C LYS A 162 10.20 -12.77 -3.13
N GLN A 163 11.13 -12.92 -4.07
CA GLN A 163 11.11 -12.22 -5.35
C GLN A 163 10.26 -12.99 -6.38
N ARG A 164 9.35 -12.30 -7.06
CA ARG A 164 8.43 -12.89 -8.04
C ARG A 164 8.30 -11.98 -9.26
N PRO A 165 8.49 -12.47 -10.48
CA PRO A 165 8.37 -11.64 -11.66
C PRO A 165 6.89 -11.32 -11.96
N MET A 166 6.63 -10.14 -12.53
CA MET A 166 5.31 -9.54 -12.69
C MET A 166 4.29 -10.44 -13.40
N TRP A 167 4.71 -11.20 -14.41
CA TRP A 167 3.83 -12.07 -15.21
C TRP A 167 3.60 -13.45 -14.58
N THR A 168 3.57 -13.52 -13.26
CA THR A 168 3.36 -14.78 -12.51
C THR A 168 2.01 -14.75 -11.80
N TRP A 169 1.31 -15.89 -11.82
CA TRP A 169 0.06 -16.12 -11.10
C TRP A 169 0.10 -15.72 -9.61
N SER A 170 1.29 -15.79 -9.00
CA SER A 170 1.46 -15.42 -7.60
C SER A 170 1.42 -13.91 -7.34
N VAL A 171 1.84 -13.09 -8.31
CA VAL A 171 1.72 -11.62 -8.25
C VAL A 171 0.26 -11.25 -8.46
N TRP A 172 -0.39 -11.85 -9.46
CA TRP A 172 -1.77 -11.53 -9.81
C TRP A 172 -2.75 -11.84 -8.68
N ARG A 173 -2.53 -12.92 -7.94
CA ARG A 173 -3.30 -13.21 -6.71
C ARG A 173 -3.07 -12.19 -5.61
N SER A 174 -1.84 -11.69 -5.46
CA SER A 174 -1.50 -10.65 -4.47
C SER A 174 -2.24 -9.35 -4.79
N GLU A 175 -2.19 -8.94 -6.06
CA GLU A 175 -2.87 -7.75 -6.52
C GLU A 175 -4.39 -7.91 -6.44
N ALA A 176 -4.95 -9.09 -6.73
CA ALA A 176 -6.38 -9.33 -6.60
C ALA A 176 -6.87 -9.14 -5.15
N ILE A 177 -6.08 -9.60 -4.16
CA ILE A 177 -6.39 -9.37 -2.75
C ILE A 177 -6.27 -7.87 -2.43
N THR A 178 -5.22 -7.21 -2.91
CA THR A 178 -4.97 -5.77 -2.68
C THR A 178 -6.11 -4.91 -3.24
N THR A 179 -6.50 -5.12 -4.50
CA THR A 179 -7.62 -4.40 -5.12
C THR A 179 -8.94 -4.67 -4.41
N THR A 180 -9.20 -5.93 -4.00
CA THR A 180 -10.42 -6.23 -3.25
C THR A 180 -10.40 -5.58 -1.87
N TYR A 181 -9.25 -5.57 -1.21
CA TYR A 181 -9.06 -4.93 0.09
C TYR A 181 -9.30 -3.41 0.00
N GLU A 182 -8.69 -2.74 -0.96
CA GLU A 182 -8.82 -1.30 -1.19
C GLU A 182 -10.23 -0.89 -1.64
N ALA A 183 -10.87 -1.68 -2.52
CA ALA A 183 -12.19 -1.35 -3.04
C ALA A 183 -13.35 -1.76 -2.11
N LEU A 184 -13.17 -2.81 -1.29
CA LEU A 184 -14.23 -3.32 -0.41
C LEU A 184 -13.93 -3.06 1.07
N SER A 185 -12.84 -3.63 1.59
CA SER A 185 -12.62 -3.66 3.04
C SER A 185 -12.40 -2.26 3.61
N ILE A 186 -11.58 -1.44 2.94
CA ILE A 186 -11.24 -0.09 3.38
C ILE A 186 -12.49 0.80 3.48
N PRO A 187 -13.19 1.12 2.37
CA PRO A 187 -14.27 2.11 2.38
C PRO A 187 -15.52 1.66 3.14
N PHE A 188 -15.82 0.36 3.17
CA PHE A 188 -17.07 -0.12 3.78
C PHE A 188 -16.93 -0.54 5.25
N LEU A 189 -15.71 -0.75 5.76
CA LEU A 189 -15.52 -1.14 7.17
C LEU A 189 -14.30 -0.52 7.84
N LEU A 190 -13.10 -0.66 7.26
CA LEU A 190 -11.86 -0.42 8.00
C LEU A 190 -11.58 1.06 8.26
N ASP A 191 -11.98 1.96 7.35
CA ASP A 191 -11.84 3.40 7.58
C ASP A 191 -12.62 3.86 8.81
N TYR A 192 -13.82 3.33 9.02
CA TYR A 192 -14.63 3.61 10.23
C TYR A 192 -14.01 3.03 11.51
N MET A 193 -13.05 2.09 11.39
CA MET A 193 -12.34 1.51 12.53
C MET A 193 -11.03 2.24 12.84
N ARG A 194 -10.55 3.16 11.99
CA ARG A 194 -9.33 3.94 12.23
C ARG A 194 -9.40 4.67 13.57
N GLY A 195 -8.29 4.66 14.30
CA GLY A 195 -8.18 5.23 15.64
C GLY A 195 -8.89 4.45 16.75
N THR A 196 -9.59 3.35 16.43
CA THR A 196 -10.29 2.52 17.42
C THR A 196 -9.53 1.22 17.72
N PRO A 197 -9.82 0.54 18.86
CA PRO A 197 -9.26 -0.79 19.15
C PRO A 197 -9.67 -1.89 18.16
N TRP A 198 -10.65 -1.65 17.29
CA TRP A 198 -11.18 -2.65 16.35
C TRP A 198 -10.29 -2.85 15.12
N LEU A 199 -9.65 -1.80 14.62
CA LEU A 199 -8.79 -1.89 13.44
C LEU A 199 -7.61 -2.86 13.66
N PRO A 200 -6.85 -2.79 14.77
CA PRO A 200 -5.80 -3.79 15.03
C PRO A 200 -6.33 -5.23 15.13
N ILE A 201 -7.58 -5.43 15.59
CA ILE A 201 -8.21 -6.76 15.61
C ILE A 201 -8.50 -7.25 14.18
N ALA A 202 -9.07 -6.39 13.33
CA ALA A 202 -9.32 -6.71 11.93
C ALA A 202 -8.01 -7.04 11.19
N MET A 203 -6.94 -6.30 11.45
CA MET A 203 -5.62 -6.56 10.88
C MET A 203 -5.04 -7.91 11.31
N ARG A 204 -5.27 -8.36 12.55
CA ARG A 204 -4.90 -9.71 12.99
C ARG A 204 -5.63 -10.80 12.21
N ILE A 205 -6.92 -10.59 11.89
CA ILE A 205 -7.70 -11.55 11.09
C ILE A 205 -7.10 -11.70 9.69
N LEU A 206 -6.59 -10.61 9.10
CA LEU A 206 -5.92 -10.65 7.79
C LEU A 206 -4.51 -11.27 7.86
N GLY A 207 -3.88 -11.27 9.04
CA GLY A 207 -2.61 -11.96 9.30
C GLY A 207 -1.50 -11.08 9.88
N VAL A 208 -1.76 -9.79 10.09
CA VAL A 208 -0.79 -8.88 10.72
C VAL A 208 -0.50 -9.32 12.16
N LYS A 209 0.78 -9.37 12.54
CA LYS A 209 1.18 -9.71 13.90
C LYS A 209 1.12 -8.46 14.78
N VAL A 210 -0.07 -8.14 15.28
CA VAL A 210 -0.30 -6.98 16.15
C VAL A 210 -0.29 -7.39 17.62
N CYS A 211 0.59 -6.79 18.42
CA CYS A 211 0.64 -6.94 19.89
C CYS A 211 -0.40 -6.05 20.61
N LYS A 212 -0.25 -5.76 21.91
CA LYS A 212 -1.28 -5.11 22.74
C LYS A 212 -1.24 -3.58 22.60
N ARG A 213 -2.41 -2.93 22.73
CA ARG A 213 -2.57 -1.46 22.77
C ARG A 213 -1.93 -0.73 21.57
N VAL A 214 -1.87 -1.39 20.42
CA VAL A 214 -1.47 -0.76 19.16
C VAL A 214 -2.57 0.20 18.73
N TRP A 215 -2.20 1.44 18.45
CA TRP A 215 -3.07 2.44 17.86
C TRP A 215 -2.75 2.57 16.37
N MET A 216 -3.77 2.47 15.52
CA MET A 216 -3.63 2.54 14.07
C MET A 216 -4.61 3.57 13.53
N ASN A 217 -4.10 4.56 12.82
CA ASN A 217 -4.86 5.50 12.01
C ASN A 217 -4.57 5.33 10.51
N THR A 218 -4.19 4.12 10.10
CA THR A 218 -3.89 3.77 8.71
C THR A 218 -4.31 2.32 8.45
N THR A 219 -4.72 2.05 7.22
CA THR A 219 -5.08 0.73 6.70
C THR A 219 -4.12 0.28 5.61
N ASP A 220 -3.09 1.06 5.30
CA ASP A 220 -2.20 0.80 4.15
C ASP A 220 -1.20 -0.33 4.45
N ILE A 221 -1.68 -1.57 4.31
CA ILE A 221 -0.93 -2.82 4.50
C ILE A 221 -1.41 -3.83 3.45
N THR A 222 -0.51 -4.29 2.57
CA THR A 222 -0.87 -5.22 1.48
C THR A 222 -0.50 -6.68 1.77
N GLU A 223 0.75 -6.97 2.17
CA GLU A 223 1.17 -8.32 2.55
C GLU A 223 1.09 -8.52 4.06
N PHE A 224 -0.14 -8.65 4.57
CA PHE A 224 -0.48 -8.68 5.99
C PHE A 224 0.46 -9.53 6.86
N ASP A 225 0.77 -10.77 6.45
CA ASP A 225 1.60 -11.70 7.23
C ASP A 225 3.07 -11.25 7.39
N MET A 226 3.51 -10.25 6.63
CA MET A 226 4.86 -9.69 6.64
C MET A 226 5.06 -8.53 7.62
N VAL A 227 3.98 -8.03 8.22
CA VAL A 227 4.02 -6.91 9.17
C VAL A 227 3.93 -7.41 10.60
N SER A 228 4.82 -6.91 11.46
CA SER A 228 4.80 -7.17 12.91
C SER A 228 4.88 -5.87 13.69
N LEU A 229 3.94 -5.66 14.61
CA LEU A 229 3.83 -4.46 15.44
C LEU A 229 3.91 -4.87 16.92
N GLY A 230 4.86 -4.29 17.65
CA GLY A 230 5.07 -4.47 19.09
C GLY A 230 3.95 -3.86 19.94
N ASP A 231 4.09 -3.97 21.27
CA ASP A 231 3.13 -3.39 22.22
C ASP A 231 3.18 -1.86 22.16
N ASP A 232 2.05 -1.18 22.31
CA ASP A 232 1.99 0.30 22.41
C ASP A 232 2.57 1.04 21.18
N VAL A 233 2.52 0.41 19.99
CA VAL A 233 2.90 1.06 18.73
C VAL A 233 1.81 2.03 18.26
N ALA A 234 2.21 3.18 17.75
CA ALA A 234 1.33 4.14 17.09
C ALA A 234 1.67 4.28 15.61
N LEU A 235 0.72 3.96 14.73
CA LEU A 235 0.80 4.22 13.29
C LEU A 235 -0.16 5.36 12.95
N ASN A 236 0.37 6.51 12.53
CA ASN A 236 -0.43 7.70 12.21
C ASN A 236 -1.07 7.62 10.81
N GLU A 237 -1.79 8.69 10.44
CA GLU A 237 -2.50 8.82 9.17
C GLU A 237 -1.58 8.64 7.96
N ASP A 238 -2.04 7.89 6.96
CA ASP A 238 -1.36 7.65 5.68
C ASP A 238 0.10 7.19 5.81
N CYS A 239 0.50 6.68 6.99
CA CYS A 239 1.76 5.99 7.15
C CYS A 239 1.54 4.51 6.90
N GLY A 240 2.60 3.80 6.53
CA GLY A 240 2.41 2.38 6.23
C GLY A 240 3.69 1.61 6.00
N PRO A 241 3.71 0.33 6.40
CA PRO A 241 4.71 -0.61 5.92
C PRO A 241 4.44 -0.94 4.44
N GLN A 242 5.30 -0.46 3.56
CA GLN A 242 5.34 -0.87 2.16
C GLN A 242 6.11 -2.19 2.04
N THR A 243 5.38 -3.29 2.18
CA THR A 243 5.93 -4.66 2.26
C THR A 243 6.46 -5.22 0.94
N HIS A 244 6.27 -4.50 -0.16
CA HIS A 244 6.89 -4.83 -1.43
C HIS A 244 7.26 -3.61 -2.27
N LEU A 245 8.22 -3.81 -3.17
CA LEU A 245 8.49 -2.91 -4.29
C LEU A 245 8.56 -3.69 -5.60
N PHE A 246 8.20 -3.02 -6.69
CA PHE A 246 8.51 -3.50 -8.03
C PHE A 246 9.84 -2.92 -8.49
N GLU A 247 10.84 -3.79 -8.64
CA GLU A 247 12.13 -3.43 -9.20
C GLU A 247 12.38 -4.30 -10.44
N ASP A 248 12.61 -3.67 -11.60
CA ASP A 248 12.79 -4.36 -12.88
C ASP A 248 11.65 -5.32 -13.24
N ARG A 249 10.40 -4.90 -12.96
CA ARG A 249 9.19 -5.72 -13.17
C ARG A 249 9.22 -7.02 -12.35
N VAL A 250 9.95 -7.03 -11.23
CA VAL A 250 9.97 -8.09 -10.24
C VAL A 250 9.47 -7.54 -8.92
N MET A 251 8.39 -8.14 -8.41
CA MET A 251 7.86 -7.86 -7.09
C MET A 251 8.79 -8.48 -6.04
N LYS A 252 9.39 -7.65 -5.20
CA LYS A 252 10.20 -8.09 -4.06
C LYS A 252 9.39 -7.86 -2.79
N VAL A 253 8.97 -8.95 -2.16
CA VAL A 253 8.22 -8.94 -0.90
C VAL A 253 9.17 -9.21 0.25
N GLY A 254 9.08 -8.42 1.32
CA GLY A 254 9.88 -8.57 2.54
C GLY A 254 9.11 -8.19 3.80
N THR A 255 9.76 -8.30 4.96
CA THR A 255 9.10 -8.09 6.27
C THR A 255 9.30 -6.69 6.81
N VAL A 256 8.32 -6.15 7.53
CA VAL A 256 8.48 -4.91 8.31
C VAL A 256 8.18 -5.21 9.77
N LYS A 257 9.10 -4.86 10.66
CA LYS A 257 8.94 -5.02 12.10
C LYS A 257 9.04 -3.67 12.79
N VAL A 258 8.04 -3.34 13.60
CA VAL A 258 8.02 -2.14 14.44
C VAL A 258 8.08 -2.57 15.90
N GLY A 259 9.13 -2.17 16.61
CA GLY A 259 9.32 -2.46 18.03
C GLY A 259 8.29 -1.77 18.92
N SER A 260 8.13 -2.27 20.15
CA SER A 260 7.17 -1.73 21.13
C SER A 260 7.45 -0.27 21.49
N ARG A 261 6.40 0.48 21.82
CA ARG A 261 6.44 1.90 22.22
C ARG A 261 7.03 2.83 21.15
N SER A 262 6.99 2.40 19.89
CA SER A 262 7.45 3.20 18.76
C SER A 262 6.30 3.92 18.07
N SER A 263 6.55 5.13 17.60
CA SER A 263 5.57 5.97 16.91
C SER A 263 6.05 6.28 15.49
N VAL A 264 5.19 6.04 14.51
CA VAL A 264 5.43 6.33 13.10
C VAL A 264 4.57 7.51 12.69
N GLY A 265 5.19 8.61 12.31
CA GLY A 265 4.54 9.87 11.93
C GLY A 265 3.67 9.75 10.66
N ALA A 266 2.79 10.72 10.46
CA ALA A 266 1.84 10.70 9.35
C ALA A 266 2.54 10.80 7.99
N GLY A 267 2.03 10.10 6.97
CA GLY A 267 2.61 10.08 5.62
C GLY A 267 4.00 9.41 5.52
N THR A 268 4.45 8.72 6.57
CA THR A 268 5.73 8.04 6.58
C THR A 268 5.63 6.68 5.89
N ILE A 269 6.56 6.39 4.98
CA ILE A 269 6.64 5.11 4.29
C ILE A 269 7.80 4.30 4.83
N ILE A 270 7.52 3.04 5.19
CA ILE A 270 8.53 2.09 5.70
C ILE A 270 8.71 0.99 4.67
N LEU A 271 9.84 0.97 3.97
CA LEU A 271 10.10 -0.05 2.97
C LEU A 271 10.37 -1.43 3.60
N TYR A 272 10.20 -2.48 2.80
CA TYR A 272 10.37 -3.87 3.22
C TYR A 272 11.79 -4.20 3.73
N ASP A 273 11.88 -5.31 4.46
CA ASP A 273 13.07 -5.82 5.15
C ASP A 273 13.61 -4.89 6.26
N THR A 274 12.77 -4.00 6.78
CA THR A 274 13.11 -3.03 7.82
C THR A 274 12.80 -3.55 9.22
N GLU A 275 13.68 -3.22 10.19
CA GLU A 275 13.47 -3.44 11.62
C GLU A 275 13.61 -2.13 12.40
N ILE A 276 12.49 -1.62 12.93
CA ILE A 276 12.47 -0.45 13.81
C ILE A 276 12.56 -0.95 15.26
N GLY A 277 13.52 -0.41 16.01
CA GLY A 277 13.72 -0.72 17.43
C GLY A 277 12.53 -0.35 18.32
N THR A 278 12.62 -0.70 19.61
CA THR A 278 11.65 -0.23 20.61
C THR A 278 11.91 1.23 20.94
N ASP A 279 10.89 1.95 21.38
CA ASP A 279 11.01 3.36 21.81
C ASP A 279 11.57 4.28 20.70
N CYS A 280 11.27 3.97 19.43
CA CYS A 280 11.67 4.80 18.30
C CYS A 280 10.58 5.80 17.94
N LYS A 281 10.98 7.03 17.63
CA LYS A 281 10.08 8.02 17.04
C LYS A 281 10.51 8.30 15.61
N ILE A 282 9.60 8.12 14.66
CA ILE A 282 9.82 8.50 13.26
C ILE A 282 8.89 9.67 12.97
N GLU A 283 9.46 10.80 12.57
CA GLU A 283 8.68 11.99 12.26
C GLU A 283 7.83 11.82 10.99
N ALA A 284 6.84 12.71 10.81
CA ALA A 284 5.95 12.69 9.66
C ALA A 284 6.73 12.88 8.35
N LEU A 285 6.16 12.39 7.24
CA LEU A 285 6.70 12.53 5.89
C LEU A 285 8.13 11.96 5.74
N SER A 286 8.45 10.94 6.55
CA SER A 286 9.76 10.29 6.51
C SER A 286 9.76 9.06 5.60
N LEU A 287 10.94 8.65 5.13
CA LEU A 287 11.13 7.43 4.35
C LEU A 287 12.18 6.55 5.01
N VAL A 288 11.77 5.40 5.55
CA VAL A 288 12.69 4.38 6.05
C VAL A 288 13.08 3.46 4.90
N MET A 289 14.37 3.41 4.60
CA MET A 289 14.88 2.71 3.42
C MET A 289 14.86 1.19 3.63
N LYS A 290 14.78 0.45 2.52
CA LYS A 290 14.73 -1.02 2.57
C LYS A 290 15.96 -1.59 3.27
N GLY A 291 15.74 -2.58 4.14
CA GLY A 291 16.82 -3.23 4.89
C GLY A 291 17.38 -2.44 6.07
N GLU A 292 16.85 -1.24 6.37
CA GLU A 292 17.34 -0.44 7.50
C GLU A 292 16.98 -1.07 8.85
N ARG A 293 17.85 -0.81 9.82
CA ARG A 293 17.64 -1.19 11.21
C ARG A 293 17.82 0.03 12.09
N LEU A 294 16.73 0.54 12.63
CA LEU A 294 16.74 1.71 13.49
C LEU A 294 16.99 1.26 14.94
N ALA A 295 18.00 1.84 15.59
CA ALA A 295 18.38 1.46 16.94
C ALA A 295 17.27 1.80 17.96
N PRO A 296 17.07 1.01 19.03
CA PRO A 296 16.09 1.33 20.06
C PRO A 296 16.35 2.69 20.72
N GLY A 297 15.28 3.41 21.10
CA GLY A 297 15.38 4.69 21.83
C GLY A 297 15.91 5.85 21.01
N THR A 298 15.73 5.83 19.68
CA THR A 298 16.23 6.85 18.76
C THR A 298 15.12 7.52 17.97
N ASP A 299 15.35 8.79 17.64
CA ASP A 299 14.43 9.63 16.88
C ASP A 299 14.96 9.81 15.45
N TRP A 300 14.07 9.77 14.46
CA TRP A 300 14.42 9.79 13.04
C TRP A 300 13.50 10.72 12.24
N THR A 301 14.07 11.40 11.25
CA THR A 301 13.32 12.33 10.38
C THR A 301 13.92 12.37 8.97
N GLY A 302 13.11 12.66 7.97
CA GLY A 302 13.56 12.92 6.59
C GLY A 302 13.31 11.77 5.59
N SER A 303 13.58 12.07 4.32
CA SER A 303 13.45 11.14 3.19
C SER A 303 14.75 11.14 2.38
N PRO A 304 15.69 10.21 2.65
CA PRO A 304 15.64 9.12 3.63
C PRO A 304 15.78 9.59 5.09
N VAL A 305 15.41 8.73 6.04
CA VAL A 305 15.55 9.04 7.46
C VAL A 305 17.00 9.24 7.90
N GLN A 306 17.21 10.22 8.77
CA GLN A 306 18.45 10.48 9.51
C GLN A 306 18.13 10.66 11.00
N PRO A 307 19.10 10.46 11.91
CA PRO A 307 18.90 10.77 13.32
C PRO A 307 18.48 12.23 13.50
N ALA A 308 17.40 12.45 14.25
CA ALA A 308 16.84 13.77 14.54
C ALA A 308 17.57 14.48 15.72
#